data_AF-A0A7M3SK36-F1
#
_entry.id   AF-A0A7M3SK36-F1
#
_cell.length_a   1.000
_cell.length_b   1.000
_cell.length_c   1.000
_cell.angle_alpha   90.00
_cell.angle_beta   90.00
_cell.angle_gamma   90.00
#
_symmetry.space_group_name_H-M   'P 1'
#
loop_
_entity.id
_entity.type
_entity.pdbx_description
1 polymer ?
#
loop_
_entity_poly.entity_id
_entity_poly.type
_entity_poly.pdbx_seq_one_letter_code
_entity_poly.pdbx_strand_id
1 'polypeptide(L)'
;MSDDSDKELKLRVAKAIPSDVGHGRARVPFDNELNLKPGDIVEIEGERSTAAIVWRCRPEDANLGVIRIDGIIRKNASVSLGDRVVIRKVETQPCTRLVLSPVMAKQQKVRFGPGIEGFARRGLNKRPVVAGDRIFIPGMTLFAEALPFQIVQTQPKGIVQVLPDTEIIIKEEVVDEADASEVSGITYEDIGGIGEQLQKVREMIELPLKHPVLFRRLGIDPPRGVLLHGPPGTGKTLIAKAVASETNAHFTSINGPEIISKYYGESEKQLREIFDEATANAPAIIFIDE
;
A
#
# COMPACT_ATOMS: atom_id res chain seq x y z
N MET A 1 -31.81 19.69 -11.59
CA MET A 1 -30.38 19.49 -11.32
C MET A 1 -30.33 18.20 -10.53
N SER A 2 -30.22 17.09 -11.25
CA SER A 2 -30.31 15.73 -10.71
C SER A 2 -29.01 15.34 -10.03
N ASP A 3 -29.12 14.81 -8.83
CA ASP A 3 -28.03 14.37 -7.95
C ASP A 3 -27.01 13.49 -8.68
N ASP A 4 -25.85 14.06 -9.01
CA ASP A 4 -24.67 13.32 -9.49
C ASP A 4 -23.80 12.80 -8.32
N SER A 5 -24.20 13.08 -7.08
CA SER A 5 -23.46 12.76 -5.85
C SER A 5 -23.64 11.31 -5.35
N ASP A 6 -24.68 10.59 -5.80
CA ASP A 6 -24.97 9.22 -5.35
C ASP A 6 -24.62 8.14 -6.38
N LYS A 7 -23.97 8.51 -7.48
CA LYS A 7 -23.49 7.53 -8.45
C LYS A 7 -22.24 6.86 -7.91
N GLU A 8 -22.23 5.54 -7.96
CA GLU A 8 -21.14 4.69 -7.49
C GLU A 8 -20.62 3.84 -8.64
N LEU A 9 -19.31 3.74 -8.78
CA LEU A 9 -18.69 2.82 -9.72
C LEU A 9 -17.86 1.78 -8.98
N LYS A 10 -18.12 0.51 -9.28
CA LYS A 10 -17.38 -0.62 -8.71
C LYS A 10 -16.25 -1.02 -9.66
N LEU A 11 -15.02 -0.93 -9.19
CA LEU A 11 -13.83 -1.22 -9.98
C LEU A 11 -12.94 -2.23 -9.26
N ARG A 12 -12.16 -2.96 -10.04
CA ARG A 12 -11.16 -3.88 -9.51
C ARG A 12 -9.81 -3.17 -9.38
N VAL A 13 -9.18 -3.30 -8.22
CA VAL A 13 -7.87 -2.70 -7.94
C VAL A 13 -6.79 -3.39 -8.78
N ALA A 14 -5.98 -2.59 -9.47
CA ALA A 14 -4.87 -3.02 -10.30
C ALA A 14 -3.59 -2.22 -9.99
N LYS A 15 -2.45 -2.78 -10.41
CA LYS A 15 -1.13 -2.21 -10.13
C LYS A 15 -0.96 -0.84 -10.78
N ALA A 16 -0.41 0.12 -10.02
CA ALA A 16 -0.04 1.43 -10.55
C ALA A 16 1.07 1.32 -11.60
N ILE A 17 1.13 2.34 -12.45
CA ILE A 17 2.26 2.55 -13.35
C ILE A 17 3.39 3.19 -12.51
N PRO A 18 4.67 2.82 -12.70
CA PRO A 18 5.77 3.38 -11.91
C PRO A 18 5.81 4.92 -11.86
N SER A 19 5.40 5.59 -12.93
CA SER A 19 5.34 7.06 -13.01
C SER A 19 4.27 7.73 -12.15
N ASP A 20 3.32 6.97 -11.60
CA ASP A 20 2.22 7.50 -10.79
C ASP A 20 2.39 7.21 -9.29
N VAL A 21 3.39 6.38 -8.93
CA VAL A 21 3.66 5.97 -7.55
C VAL A 21 4.08 7.18 -6.71
N GLY A 22 3.45 7.36 -5.55
CA GLY A 22 3.74 8.48 -4.64
C GLY A 22 3.16 9.82 -5.11
N HIS A 23 2.39 9.84 -6.20
CA HIS A 23 1.69 11.02 -6.70
C HIS A 23 0.22 11.12 -6.29
N GLY A 24 -0.33 10.10 -5.61
CA GLY A 24 -1.73 10.12 -5.18
C GLY A 24 -2.72 10.07 -6.34
N ARG A 25 -2.35 9.38 -7.44
CA ARG A 25 -3.14 9.29 -8.66
C ARG A 25 -3.90 7.98 -8.74
N ALA A 26 -5.15 8.06 -9.16
CA ALA A 26 -5.98 6.92 -9.50
C ALA A 26 -6.33 6.97 -10.99
N ARG A 27 -5.95 5.94 -11.75
CA ARG A 27 -6.37 5.82 -13.16
C ARG A 27 -7.68 5.07 -13.25
N VAL A 28 -8.69 5.72 -13.81
CA VAL A 28 -10.07 5.23 -13.89
C VAL A 28 -10.54 5.29 -15.34
N PRO A 29 -11.38 4.34 -15.81
CA PRO A 29 -12.04 4.43 -17.11
C PRO A 29 -12.96 5.64 -17.17
N PHE A 30 -12.93 6.40 -18.27
CA PHE A 30 -13.74 7.63 -18.42
C PHE A 30 -15.12 7.36 -19.02
N ASP A 31 -15.29 6.20 -19.65
CA ASP A 31 -16.58 5.74 -20.16
C ASP A 31 -17.38 5.14 -18.99
N ASN A 32 -17.86 6.01 -18.11
CA ASN A 32 -18.60 5.63 -16.92
C ASN A 32 -19.69 6.66 -16.56
N GLU A 33 -20.59 6.26 -15.67
CA GLU A 33 -21.74 7.08 -15.26
C GLU A 33 -21.37 8.28 -14.37
N LEU A 34 -20.13 8.31 -13.84
CA LEU A 34 -19.59 9.33 -12.94
C LEU A 34 -19.09 10.60 -13.66
N ASN A 35 -19.00 10.58 -15.00
CA ASN A 35 -18.56 11.71 -15.83
C ASN A 35 -17.26 12.37 -15.31
N LEU A 36 -16.29 11.53 -14.95
CA LEU A 36 -15.03 11.97 -14.35
C LEU A 36 -14.17 12.74 -15.34
N LYS A 37 -13.47 13.78 -14.87
CA LYS A 37 -12.47 14.53 -15.64
C LYS A 37 -11.07 14.36 -15.03
N PRO A 38 -9.98 14.47 -15.83
CA PRO A 38 -8.64 14.41 -15.26
C PRO A 38 -8.44 15.60 -14.30
N GLY A 39 -8.02 15.31 -13.07
CA GLY A 39 -7.89 16.30 -12.00
C GLY A 39 -9.08 16.36 -11.05
N ASP A 40 -10.20 15.70 -11.35
CA ASP A 40 -11.28 15.49 -10.38
C ASP A 40 -10.76 14.63 -9.21
N ILE A 41 -11.38 14.77 -8.05
CA ILE A 41 -11.07 13.98 -6.87
C ILE A 41 -12.16 12.93 -6.68
N VAL A 42 -11.74 11.70 -6.41
CA VAL A 42 -12.62 10.59 -6.08
C VAL A 42 -12.32 10.07 -4.70
N GLU A 43 -13.37 9.74 -3.98
CA GLU A 43 -13.31 8.88 -2.81
C GLU A 43 -13.21 7.43 -3.27
N ILE A 44 -12.31 6.68 -2.65
CA ILE A 44 -12.12 5.26 -2.86
C ILE A 44 -12.49 4.58 -1.54
N GLU A 45 -13.59 3.83 -1.55
CA GLU A 45 -14.08 3.08 -0.42
C GLU A 45 -13.67 1.60 -0.55
N GLY A 46 -12.79 1.17 0.35
CA GLY A 46 -12.45 -0.22 0.63
C GLY A 46 -13.00 -0.65 2.00
N GLU A 47 -12.15 -1.21 2.86
CA GLU A 47 -12.49 -1.33 4.30
C GLU A 47 -12.38 0.02 5.00
N ARG A 48 -11.54 0.92 4.45
CA ARG A 48 -11.41 2.32 4.84
C ARG A 48 -11.64 3.21 3.63
N SER A 49 -12.15 4.41 3.87
CA SER A 49 -12.31 5.46 2.86
C SER A 49 -11.03 6.28 2.74
N THR A 50 -10.53 6.45 1.52
CA THR A 50 -9.41 7.35 1.18
C THR A 50 -9.77 8.15 -0.08
N ALA A 51 -8.87 9.03 -0.53
CA ALA A 51 -9.10 9.86 -1.70
C ALA A 51 -7.89 9.90 -2.65
N ALA A 52 -8.16 10.05 -3.94
CA ALA A 52 -7.14 10.13 -4.97
C ALA A 52 -7.54 11.08 -6.12
N ILE A 53 -6.54 11.58 -6.85
CA ILE A 53 -6.77 12.42 -8.03
C ILE A 53 -6.98 11.53 -9.25
N VAL A 54 -8.07 11.75 -9.97
CA VAL A 54 -8.41 11.01 -11.18
C VAL A 54 -7.46 11.37 -12.32
N TRP A 55 -6.92 10.33 -12.96
CA TRP A 55 -6.14 10.42 -14.19
C TRP A 55 -6.68 9.47 -15.26
N ARG A 56 -6.37 9.77 -16.53
CA ARG A 56 -6.78 8.93 -17.67
C ARG A 56 -6.24 7.52 -17.57
N CYS A 57 -7.11 6.51 -17.66
CA CYS A 57 -6.67 5.13 -17.88
C CYS A 57 -5.96 4.99 -19.24
N ARG A 58 -5.19 3.91 -19.40
CA ARG A 58 -4.68 3.55 -20.73
C ARG A 58 -5.84 3.04 -21.60
N PRO A 59 -5.78 3.19 -22.93
CA PRO A 59 -6.82 2.66 -23.83
C PRO A 59 -7.09 1.17 -23.62
N GLU A 60 -6.04 0.40 -23.33
CA GLU A 60 -6.11 -1.04 -23.03
C GLU A 60 -6.93 -1.37 -21.78
N ASP A 61 -6.97 -0.46 -20.80
CA ASP A 61 -7.64 -0.67 -19.51
C ASP A 61 -9.11 -0.21 -19.53
N ALA A 62 -9.56 0.49 -20.58
CA ALA A 62 -10.85 1.16 -20.62
C ALA A 62 -12.03 0.19 -20.39
N ASN A 63 -11.96 -1.01 -20.95
CA ASN A 63 -13.01 -2.03 -20.87
C ASN A 63 -12.78 -3.08 -19.77
N LEU A 64 -11.69 -2.96 -19.00
CA LEU A 64 -11.33 -3.98 -18.01
C LEU A 64 -12.00 -3.75 -16.64
N GLY A 65 -12.70 -2.62 -16.45
CA GLY A 65 -13.35 -2.28 -15.19
C GLY A 65 -12.36 -2.19 -14.02
N VAL A 66 -11.15 -1.69 -14.29
CA VAL A 66 -10.06 -1.63 -13.31
C VAL A 66 -9.70 -0.21 -12.92
N ILE A 67 -9.31 -0.04 -11.67
CA ILE A 67 -8.70 1.18 -11.14
C ILE A 67 -7.24 0.89 -10.80
N ARG A 68 -6.32 1.68 -11.37
CA ARG A 68 -4.90 1.57 -11.01
C ARG A 68 -4.56 2.59 -9.95
N ILE A 69 -4.17 2.10 -8.79
CA ILE A 69 -3.75 2.89 -7.62
C ILE A 69 -2.43 2.37 -7.07
N ASP A 70 -1.65 3.26 -6.45
CA ASP A 70 -0.36 2.92 -5.86
C ASP A 70 -0.52 2.18 -4.53
N GLY A 71 0.58 1.61 -4.04
CA GLY A 71 0.56 0.82 -2.80
C GLY A 71 0.20 1.61 -1.55
N ILE A 72 0.39 2.94 -1.55
CA ILE A 72 0.01 3.79 -0.42
C ILE A 72 -1.51 3.95 -0.36
N ILE A 73 -2.15 4.31 -1.49
CA ILE A 73 -3.60 4.43 -1.56
C ILE A 73 -4.25 3.09 -1.23
N ARG A 74 -3.67 1.98 -1.70
CA ARG A 74 -4.10 0.62 -1.33
C ARG A 74 -4.05 0.39 0.18
N LYS A 75 -2.91 0.69 0.82
CA LYS A 75 -2.74 0.57 2.27
C LYS A 75 -3.70 1.49 3.05
N ASN A 76 -3.94 2.71 2.58
CA ASN A 76 -4.86 3.65 3.21
C ASN A 76 -6.32 3.19 3.13
N ALA A 77 -6.74 2.65 1.98
CA ALA A 77 -8.06 2.06 1.78
C ALA A 77 -8.21 0.66 2.41
N SER A 78 -7.11 0.09 2.92
CA SER A 78 -7.04 -1.29 3.41
C SER A 78 -7.53 -2.30 2.35
N VAL A 79 -7.03 -2.17 1.13
CA VAL A 79 -7.33 -3.08 0.01
C VAL A 79 -6.04 -3.57 -0.62
N SER A 80 -6.06 -4.74 -1.26
CA SER A 80 -4.94 -5.19 -2.09
C SER A 80 -5.36 -5.46 -3.54
N LEU A 81 -4.38 -5.83 -4.36
CA LEU A 81 -4.58 -5.97 -5.79
C LEU A 81 -5.63 -7.06 -6.10
N GLY A 82 -6.58 -6.75 -6.97
CA GLY A 82 -7.66 -7.66 -7.35
C GLY A 82 -8.95 -7.52 -6.53
N ASP A 83 -8.91 -6.80 -5.41
CA ASP A 83 -10.11 -6.52 -4.62
C ASP A 83 -11.02 -5.53 -5.37
N ARG A 84 -12.28 -5.48 -4.95
CA ARG A 84 -13.25 -4.52 -5.49
C ARG A 84 -13.35 -3.32 -4.57
N VAL A 85 -13.29 -2.13 -5.16
CA VAL A 85 -13.52 -0.86 -4.46
C VAL A 85 -14.71 -0.15 -5.09
N VAL A 86 -15.40 0.64 -4.26
CA VAL A 86 -16.41 1.57 -4.73
C VAL A 86 -15.74 2.93 -4.87
N ILE A 87 -15.98 3.61 -5.99
CA ILE A 87 -15.54 4.99 -6.17
C ILE A 87 -16.73 5.94 -6.29
N ARG A 88 -16.60 7.10 -5.66
CA ARG A 88 -17.55 8.21 -5.75
C ARG A 88 -16.81 9.49 -6.11
N LYS A 89 -17.44 10.34 -6.91
CA LYS A 89 -16.92 11.68 -7.18
C LYS A 89 -17.20 12.55 -5.97
N VAL A 90 -16.18 13.24 -5.46
CA VAL A 90 -16.31 14.11 -4.28
C VAL A 90 -15.81 15.50 -4.60
N GLU A 91 -16.60 16.50 -4.24
CA GLU A 91 -16.16 17.90 -4.20
C GLU A 91 -15.46 18.17 -2.88
N THR A 92 -14.15 18.41 -2.95
CA THR A 92 -13.32 18.62 -1.76
C THR A 92 -13.31 20.07 -1.32
N GLN A 93 -13.26 20.29 -0.01
CA GLN A 93 -13.04 21.61 0.56
C GLN A 93 -11.54 21.93 0.67
N PRO A 94 -11.14 23.21 0.57
CA PRO A 94 -9.78 23.63 0.88
C PRO A 94 -9.36 23.27 2.30
N CYS A 95 -8.18 22.68 2.44
CA CYS A 95 -7.56 22.42 3.74
C CYS A 95 -6.96 23.71 4.28
N THR A 96 -7.39 24.17 5.45
CA THR A 96 -6.80 25.34 6.12
C THR A 96 -5.58 24.94 6.95
N ARG A 97 -5.67 23.79 7.63
CA ARG A 97 -4.61 23.30 8.51
C ARG A 97 -4.42 21.79 8.37
N LEU A 98 -3.19 21.38 8.10
CA LEU A 98 -2.77 20.00 7.95
C LEU A 98 -1.65 19.67 8.95
N VAL A 99 -1.85 18.62 9.75
CA VAL A 99 -0.85 18.15 10.71
C VAL A 99 -0.31 16.80 10.25
N LEU A 100 1.00 16.71 10.08
CA LEU A 100 1.71 15.52 9.61
C LEU A 100 2.68 15.01 10.68
N SER A 101 2.87 13.70 10.75
CA SER A 101 3.93 13.06 11.55
C SER A 101 4.73 12.10 10.67
N PRO A 102 6.06 12.03 10.82
CA PRO A 102 6.84 10.99 10.18
C PRO A 102 6.51 9.61 10.77
N VAL A 103 6.52 8.58 9.93
CA VAL A 103 6.35 7.17 10.33
C VAL A 103 7.68 6.45 10.12
N MET A 104 8.23 5.85 11.19
CA MET A 104 9.50 5.12 11.15
C MET A 104 9.51 3.93 12.12
N ALA A 105 10.22 2.86 11.75
CA ALA A 105 10.40 1.65 12.56
C ALA A 105 11.17 1.85 13.87
N LYS A 106 11.85 2.98 14.06
CA LYS A 106 12.60 3.30 15.28
C LYS A 106 12.22 4.70 15.74
N GLN A 107 11.87 4.86 17.02
CA GLN A 107 11.52 6.13 17.70
C GLN A 107 12.71 7.11 17.80
N GLN A 108 13.39 7.39 16.70
CA GLN A 108 14.39 8.44 16.63
C GLN A 108 13.69 9.76 16.31
N LYS A 109 13.95 10.79 17.12
CA LYS A 109 13.44 12.14 16.85
C LYS A 109 14.07 12.64 15.56
N VAL A 110 13.24 12.87 14.55
CA VAL A 110 13.66 13.49 13.29
C VAL A 110 13.61 15.00 13.47
N ARG A 111 14.76 15.65 13.34
CA ARG A 111 14.83 17.11 13.30
C ARG A 111 14.78 17.56 11.85
N PHE A 112 13.75 18.31 11.52
CA PHE A 112 13.63 18.90 10.20
C PHE A 112 14.26 20.30 10.18
N GLY A 113 14.94 20.63 9.09
CA GLY A 113 15.48 21.97 8.88
C GLY A 113 14.38 23.01 8.64
N PRO A 114 14.67 24.31 8.84
CA PRO A 114 13.72 25.38 8.59
C PRO A 114 13.29 25.39 7.11
N GLY A 115 11.98 25.52 6.85
CA GLY A 115 11.41 25.60 5.50
C GLY A 115 10.93 24.28 4.92
N ILE A 116 10.96 23.19 5.69
CA ILE A 116 10.39 21.91 5.28
C ILE A 116 8.88 22.00 5.02
N GLU A 117 8.18 22.89 5.72
CA GLU A 117 6.74 23.10 5.55
C GLU A 117 6.43 23.65 4.16
N GLY A 118 7.28 24.57 3.66
CA GLY A 118 7.18 25.10 2.31
C GLY A 118 7.49 24.04 1.24
N PHE A 119 8.37 23.09 1.54
CA PHE A 119 8.63 21.94 0.68
C PHE A 119 7.43 20.99 0.63
N ALA A 120 6.91 20.60 1.79
CA ALA A 120 5.70 19.78 1.92
C ALA A 120 4.52 20.42 1.19
N ARG A 121 4.33 21.74 1.33
CA ARG A 121 3.25 22.46 0.64
C ARG A 121 3.36 22.38 -0.87
N ARG A 122 4.56 22.51 -1.43
CA ARG A 122 4.78 22.36 -2.88
C ARG A 122 4.54 20.93 -3.34
N GLY A 123 5.00 19.94 -2.58
CA GLY A 123 4.84 18.52 -2.91
C GLY A 123 3.39 18.01 -2.83
N LEU A 124 2.61 18.58 -1.92
CA LEU A 124 1.21 18.20 -1.66
C LEU A 124 0.19 19.10 -2.35
N ASN A 125 0.60 20.15 -3.06
CA ASN A 125 -0.32 21.07 -3.72
C ASN A 125 -1.32 20.32 -4.63
N LYS A 126 -2.61 20.65 -4.49
CA LYS A 126 -3.77 20.03 -5.13
C LYS A 126 -4.04 18.58 -4.75
N ARG A 127 -3.30 17.98 -3.81
CA ARG A 127 -3.56 16.61 -3.37
C ARG A 127 -4.73 16.54 -2.40
N PRO A 128 -5.64 15.57 -2.55
CA PRO A 128 -6.59 15.23 -1.53
C PRO A 128 -5.88 14.53 -0.37
N VAL A 129 -6.31 14.84 0.85
CA VAL A 129 -5.78 14.27 2.09
C VAL A 129 -6.93 13.95 3.04
N VAL A 130 -6.80 12.85 3.76
CA VAL A 130 -7.76 12.38 4.76
C VAL A 130 -7.03 12.14 6.08
N ALA A 131 -7.64 12.47 7.20
CA ALA A 131 -7.05 12.18 8.51
C ALA A 131 -6.90 10.67 8.73
N GLY A 132 -5.71 10.24 9.15
CA GLY A 132 -5.32 8.84 9.32
C GLY A 132 -4.51 8.26 8.16
N ASP A 133 -4.58 8.88 6.97
CA ASP A 133 -3.91 8.39 5.77
C ASP A 133 -2.39 8.58 5.83
N ARG A 134 -1.67 7.69 5.13
CA ARG A 134 -0.23 7.80 4.88
C ARG A 134 0.00 8.43 3.51
N ILE A 135 1.01 9.29 3.41
CA ILE A 135 1.38 9.98 2.17
C ILE A 135 2.89 10.12 2.05
N PHE A 136 3.40 10.12 0.81
CA PHE A 136 4.75 10.59 0.51
C PHE A 136 4.72 12.02 0.01
N ILE A 137 5.72 12.78 0.42
CA ILE A 137 6.01 14.11 -0.11
C ILE A 137 7.10 13.95 -1.16
N PRO A 138 6.82 14.16 -2.46
CA PRO A 138 7.81 13.98 -3.52
C PRO A 138 9.05 14.83 -3.29
N GLY A 139 10.22 14.21 -3.48
CA GLY A 139 11.51 14.85 -3.30
C GLY A 139 11.92 15.04 -1.84
N MET A 140 11.12 14.57 -0.88
CA MET A 140 11.51 14.50 0.52
C MET A 140 12.01 13.09 0.80
N THR A 141 13.33 12.90 0.70
CA THR A 141 14.00 11.64 1.02
C THR A 141 14.81 11.80 2.29
N LEU A 142 14.82 10.75 3.10
CA LEU A 142 15.67 10.62 4.28
C LEU A 142 16.51 9.35 4.08
N PHE A 143 17.84 9.46 4.17
CA PHE A 143 18.75 8.33 3.91
C PHE A 143 18.56 7.63 2.55
N ALA A 144 18.27 8.43 1.50
CA ALA A 144 17.98 7.94 0.14
C ALA A 144 16.68 7.14 -0.02
N GLU A 145 15.85 7.06 1.02
CA GLU A 145 14.51 6.44 0.98
C GLU A 145 13.41 7.49 1.12
N ALA A 146 12.23 7.23 0.55
CA ALA A 146 11.07 8.10 0.72
C ALA A 146 10.49 7.91 2.13
N LEU A 147 10.43 8.99 2.91
CA LEU A 147 9.89 8.94 4.28
C LEU A 147 8.36 9.09 4.24
N PRO A 148 7.58 8.10 4.72
CA PRO A 148 6.12 8.23 4.79
C PRO A 148 5.71 9.15 5.93
N PHE A 149 4.66 9.93 5.69
CA PHE A 149 4.03 10.79 6.69
C PHE A 149 2.60 10.32 6.92
N GLN A 150 2.21 10.21 8.18
CA GLN A 150 0.81 10.05 8.54
C GLN A 150 0.16 11.40 8.74
N ILE A 151 -1.04 11.56 8.20
CA ILE A 151 -1.89 12.72 8.42
C ILE A 151 -2.58 12.53 9.77
N VAL A 152 -2.14 13.28 10.77
CA VAL A 152 -2.69 13.20 12.13
C VAL A 152 -4.05 13.90 12.19
N GLN A 153 -4.15 15.07 11.53
CA GLN A 153 -5.35 15.89 11.58
C GLN A 153 -5.47 16.77 10.33
N THR A 154 -6.70 16.93 9.87
CA THR A 154 -7.12 17.91 8.86
C THR A 154 -8.15 18.88 9.42
N GLN A 155 -8.12 20.12 8.94
CA GLN A 155 -9.18 21.11 9.17
C GLN A 155 -9.58 21.70 7.80
N PRO A 156 -10.87 21.63 7.40
CA PRO A 156 -11.97 20.89 8.04
C PRO A 156 -11.78 19.36 8.06
N LYS A 157 -12.61 18.64 8.82
CA LYS A 157 -12.58 17.17 8.85
C LYS A 157 -13.20 16.60 7.56
N GLY A 158 -12.73 15.44 7.13
CA GLY A 158 -13.17 14.77 5.91
C GLY A 158 -12.10 14.80 4.82
N ILE A 159 -12.52 14.59 3.58
CA ILE A 159 -11.65 14.65 2.40
C ILE A 159 -11.43 16.11 2.02
N VAL A 160 -10.22 16.62 2.26
CA VAL A 160 -9.85 18.00 1.98
C VAL A 160 -8.71 18.08 0.99
N GLN A 161 -8.62 19.19 0.26
CA GLN A 161 -7.58 19.41 -0.73
C GLN A 161 -6.53 20.39 -0.20
N VAL A 162 -5.27 20.02 -0.31
CA VAL A 162 -4.15 20.91 0.07
C VAL A 162 -3.96 21.97 -1.01
N LEU A 163 -3.95 23.23 -0.61
CA LEU A 163 -3.76 24.39 -1.47
C LEU A 163 -2.54 25.22 -1.02
N PRO A 164 -2.08 26.21 -1.82
CA PRO A 164 -0.91 27.02 -1.47
C PRO A 164 -1.06 27.89 -0.21
N ASP A 165 -2.27 28.07 0.29
CA ASP A 165 -2.62 28.78 1.52
C ASP A 165 -2.74 27.86 2.75
N THR A 166 -2.68 26.53 2.57
CA THR A 166 -2.74 25.58 3.68
C THR A 166 -1.55 25.73 4.64
N GLU A 167 -1.86 25.86 5.93
CA GLU A 167 -0.89 25.79 7.01
C GLU A 167 -0.51 24.32 7.27
N ILE A 168 0.75 23.96 7.01
CA ILE A 168 1.26 22.60 7.23
C ILE A 168 2.15 22.61 8.46
N ILE A 169 1.85 21.74 9.41
CA ILE A 169 2.63 21.54 10.63
C ILE A 169 3.17 20.12 10.62
N ILE A 170 4.49 19.97 10.65
CA ILE A 170 5.15 18.66 10.73
C ILE A 170 5.60 18.46 12.18
N LYS A 171 5.05 17.46 12.84
CA LYS A 171 5.47 17.07 14.19
C LYS A 171 6.80 16.31 14.13
N GLU A 172 7.62 16.48 15.16
CA GLU A 172 8.87 15.71 15.33
C GLU A 172 8.64 14.35 16.02
N GLU A 173 7.44 14.16 16.57
CA GLU A 173 7.03 12.91 17.20
C GLU A 173 6.72 11.86 16.13
N VAL A 174 7.41 10.72 16.23
CA VAL A 174 7.19 9.57 15.37
C VAL A 174 5.96 8.84 15.87
N VAL A 175 5.05 8.49 14.98
CA VAL A 175 3.97 7.55 15.30
C VAL A 175 4.58 6.15 15.19
N ASP A 176 4.51 5.37 16.26
CA ASP A 176 5.01 3.99 16.26
C ASP A 176 4.36 3.19 15.13
N GLU A 177 5.17 2.37 14.46
CA GLU A 177 4.72 1.45 13.42
C GLU A 177 3.82 0.32 13.99
N ALA A 178 3.60 0.29 15.31
CA ALA A 178 2.89 -0.75 16.05
C ALA A 178 1.44 -1.02 15.61
N ASP A 179 0.77 -0.08 14.92
CA ASP A 179 -0.57 -0.26 14.36
C ASP A 179 -0.61 -0.73 12.89
N ALA A 180 0.55 -1.02 12.28
CA ALA A 180 0.60 -1.63 10.95
C ALA A 180 1.68 -2.70 10.91
N SER A 181 1.22 -3.96 10.84
CA SER A 181 1.93 -5.15 10.32
C SER A 181 3.42 -4.92 10.03
N GLU A 182 4.29 -5.58 10.79
CA GLU A 182 5.77 -5.54 10.78
C GLU A 182 6.46 -5.81 9.42
N VAL A 183 5.70 -5.87 8.34
CA VAL A 183 6.24 -6.02 7.00
C VAL A 183 6.56 -4.64 6.44
N SER A 184 7.85 -4.32 6.51
CA SER A 184 8.53 -3.23 5.80
C SER A 184 7.74 -2.74 4.59
N GLY A 185 7.49 -1.42 4.51
CA GLY A 185 6.60 -0.73 3.59
C GLY A 185 6.78 -0.93 2.08
N ILE A 186 7.60 -1.90 1.66
CA ILE A 186 7.88 -2.33 0.29
C ILE A 186 6.58 -2.80 -0.36
N THR A 187 6.30 -2.24 -1.53
CA THR A 187 5.19 -2.56 -2.39
C THR A 187 5.69 -3.26 -3.64
N TYR A 188 4.81 -3.91 -4.39
CA TYR A 188 5.17 -4.53 -5.66
C TYR A 188 5.73 -3.54 -6.68
N GLU A 189 5.45 -2.25 -6.51
CA GLU A 189 5.96 -1.16 -7.34
C GLU A 189 7.43 -0.84 -7.07
N ASP A 190 7.95 -1.13 -5.87
CA ASP A 190 9.34 -0.86 -5.49
C ASP A 190 10.33 -1.87 -6.08
N ILE A 191 9.81 -2.96 -6.67
CA ILE A 191 10.60 -4.04 -7.24
C ILE A 191 10.66 -3.91 -8.77
N GLY A 192 11.82 -3.47 -9.27
CA GLY A 192 12.10 -3.33 -10.71
C GLY A 192 12.62 -4.61 -11.38
N GLY A 193 12.29 -4.79 -12.66
CA GLY A 193 12.94 -5.79 -13.53
C GLY A 193 12.46 -7.24 -13.44
N ILE A 194 11.56 -7.58 -12.52
CA ILE A 194 11.08 -8.95 -12.28
C ILE A 194 9.54 -9.10 -12.28
N GLY A 195 8.88 -8.36 -13.18
CA GLY A 195 7.42 -8.31 -13.23
C GLY A 195 6.74 -9.65 -13.49
N GLU A 196 7.30 -10.49 -14.37
CA GLU A 196 6.72 -11.80 -14.71
C GLU A 196 6.84 -12.79 -13.54
N GLN A 197 8.01 -12.83 -12.88
CA GLN A 197 8.26 -13.67 -11.72
C GLN A 197 7.35 -13.26 -10.57
N LEU A 198 7.22 -11.96 -10.34
CA LEU A 198 6.35 -11.41 -9.30
C LEU A 198 4.88 -11.76 -9.54
N GLN A 199 4.43 -11.73 -10.80
CA GLN A 199 3.07 -12.15 -11.15
C GLN A 199 2.84 -13.64 -10.83
N LYS A 200 3.78 -14.53 -11.16
CA LYS A 200 3.67 -15.96 -10.83
C LYS A 200 3.61 -16.19 -9.32
N VAL A 201 4.49 -15.54 -8.56
CA VAL A 201 4.50 -15.64 -7.10
C VAL A 201 3.18 -15.14 -6.52
N ARG A 202 2.65 -14.04 -7.05
CA ARG A 202 1.35 -13.50 -6.66
C ARG A 202 0.20 -14.46 -6.92
N GLU A 203 0.15 -15.08 -8.10
CA GLU A 203 -0.88 -16.07 -8.42
C GLU A 203 -0.80 -17.31 -7.53
N MET A 204 0.41 -17.72 -7.12
CA MET A 204 0.62 -18.86 -6.22
C MET A 204 0.34 -18.55 -4.74
N ILE A 205 0.57 -17.32 -4.28
CA ILE A 205 0.47 -16.96 -2.85
C ILE A 205 -0.78 -16.13 -2.54
N GLU A 206 -1.01 -15.02 -3.27
CA GLU A 206 -2.09 -14.08 -2.96
C GLU A 206 -3.47 -14.65 -3.36
N LEU A 207 -3.56 -15.33 -4.51
CA LEU A 207 -4.84 -15.83 -5.01
C LEU A 207 -5.49 -16.89 -4.08
N PRO A 208 -4.75 -17.90 -3.56
CA PRO A 208 -5.30 -18.84 -2.59
C PRO A 208 -5.78 -18.21 -1.29
N LEU A 209 -5.00 -17.25 -0.76
CA LEU A 209 -5.29 -16.60 0.51
C LEU A 209 -6.55 -15.74 0.43
N LYS A 210 -6.71 -14.99 -0.67
CA LYS A 210 -7.86 -14.08 -0.84
C LYS A 210 -9.13 -14.74 -1.35
N HIS A 211 -9.00 -15.74 -2.22
CA HIS A 211 -10.13 -16.35 -2.89
C HIS A 211 -10.19 -17.88 -2.70
N PRO A 212 -10.22 -18.39 -1.45
CA PRO A 212 -10.23 -19.82 -1.18
C PRO A 212 -11.50 -20.51 -1.73
N VAL A 213 -12.56 -19.75 -1.98
CA VAL A 213 -13.80 -20.25 -2.61
C VAL A 213 -13.57 -20.65 -4.08
N LEU A 214 -12.70 -19.95 -4.82
CA LEU A 214 -12.42 -20.28 -6.23
C LEU A 214 -11.72 -21.64 -6.34
N PHE A 215 -10.72 -21.89 -5.49
CA PHE A 215 -10.00 -23.16 -5.45
C PHE A 215 -10.92 -24.33 -5.08
N ARG A 216 -11.78 -24.15 -4.07
CA ARG A 216 -12.79 -25.14 -3.69
C ARG A 216 -13.78 -25.46 -4.81
N ARG A 217 -14.23 -24.47 -5.57
CA ARG A 217 -15.15 -24.68 -6.71
C ARG A 217 -14.50 -25.41 -7.88
N LEU A 218 -13.22 -25.13 -8.12
CA LEU A 218 -12.45 -25.76 -9.19
C LEU A 218 -11.93 -27.15 -8.80
N GLY A 219 -12.01 -27.52 -7.51
CA GLY A 219 -11.53 -28.81 -7.01
C GLY A 219 -10.00 -28.96 -7.08
N ILE A 220 -9.28 -27.84 -7.05
CA ILE A 220 -7.82 -27.80 -7.09
C ILE A 220 -7.27 -27.37 -5.73
N ASP A 221 -6.23 -28.07 -5.27
CA ASP A 221 -5.52 -27.67 -4.07
C ASP A 221 -4.56 -26.50 -4.38
N PRO A 222 -4.53 -25.46 -3.53
CA PRO A 222 -3.55 -24.40 -3.72
C PRO A 222 -2.13 -24.91 -3.45
N PRO A 223 -1.13 -24.34 -4.13
CA PRO A 223 0.27 -24.68 -3.87
C PRO A 223 0.63 -24.31 -2.42
N ARG A 224 1.27 -25.23 -1.70
CA ARG A 224 1.63 -25.06 -0.28
C ARG A 224 3.00 -24.43 -0.04
N GLY A 225 3.80 -24.28 -1.09
CA GLY A 225 5.15 -23.73 -0.99
C GLY A 225 5.64 -23.23 -2.34
N VAL A 226 6.48 -22.19 -2.30
CA VAL A 226 7.11 -21.59 -3.47
C VAL A 226 8.62 -21.56 -3.23
N LEU A 227 9.40 -22.07 -4.18
CA LEU A 227 10.85 -22.01 -4.15
C LEU A 227 11.36 -20.91 -5.08
N LEU A 228 12.02 -19.90 -4.52
CA LEU A 228 12.66 -18.84 -5.29
C LEU A 228 14.14 -19.17 -5.48
N HIS A 229 14.58 -19.42 -6.72
CA HIS A 229 15.98 -19.72 -7.04
C HIS A 229 16.59 -18.66 -7.98
N GLY A 230 17.91 -18.49 -7.91
CA GLY A 230 18.67 -17.61 -8.81
C GLY A 230 19.96 -17.09 -8.19
N PRO A 231 20.77 -16.30 -8.91
CA PRO A 231 21.97 -15.66 -8.38
C PRO A 231 21.70 -14.80 -7.14
N PRO A 232 22.69 -14.55 -6.26
CA PRO A 232 22.55 -13.58 -5.19
C PRO A 232 22.31 -12.17 -5.76
N GLY A 233 21.59 -11.32 -5.02
CA GLY A 233 21.29 -9.94 -5.44
C GLY A 233 20.12 -9.77 -6.41
N THR A 234 19.39 -10.83 -6.77
CA THR A 234 18.19 -10.74 -7.65
C THR A 234 16.90 -10.35 -6.91
N GLY A 235 16.99 -9.92 -5.64
CA GLY A 235 15.84 -9.43 -4.88
C GLY A 235 14.88 -10.50 -4.33
N LYS A 236 15.30 -11.76 -4.15
CA LYS A 236 14.44 -12.84 -3.61
C LYS A 236 13.78 -12.47 -2.27
N THR A 237 14.57 -12.00 -1.32
CA THR A 237 14.11 -11.52 -0.01
C THR A 237 13.15 -10.32 -0.14
N LEU A 238 13.37 -9.43 -1.12
CA LEU A 238 12.49 -8.29 -1.38
C LEU A 238 11.12 -8.75 -1.92
N ILE A 239 11.09 -9.74 -2.80
CA ILE A 239 9.84 -10.33 -3.31
C ILE A 239 9.02 -10.89 -2.14
N ALA A 240 9.64 -11.69 -1.28
CA ALA A 240 8.94 -12.29 -0.15
C ALA A 240 8.33 -11.24 0.79
N LYS A 241 9.11 -10.20 1.12
CA LYS A 241 8.63 -9.07 1.93
C LYS A 241 7.48 -8.32 1.26
N ALA A 242 7.59 -8.00 -0.03
CA ALA A 242 6.52 -7.29 -0.76
C ALA A 242 5.22 -8.10 -0.84
N VAL A 243 5.31 -9.42 -1.06
CA VAL A 243 4.13 -10.31 -1.07
C VAL A 243 3.46 -10.33 0.30
N ALA A 244 4.23 -10.41 1.37
CA ALA A 244 3.68 -10.41 2.72
C ALA A 244 3.03 -9.07 3.10
N SER A 245 3.65 -7.94 2.73
CA SER A 245 3.11 -6.60 2.95
C SER A 245 1.77 -6.38 2.22
N GLU A 246 1.62 -6.94 1.01
CA GLU A 246 0.43 -6.75 0.19
C GLU A 246 -0.69 -7.73 0.52
N THR A 247 -0.36 -8.93 0.99
CA THR A 247 -1.34 -9.93 1.42
C THR A 247 -1.89 -9.66 2.82
N ASN A 248 -1.31 -8.70 3.56
CA ASN A 248 -1.61 -8.41 4.96
C ASN A 248 -1.57 -9.69 5.83
N ALA A 249 -0.70 -10.63 5.45
CA ALA A 249 -0.50 -11.89 6.13
C ALA A 249 0.61 -11.75 7.18
N HIS A 250 0.52 -12.51 8.28
CA HIS A 250 1.58 -12.57 9.27
C HIS A 250 2.88 -13.08 8.62
N PHE A 251 3.96 -12.30 8.68
CA PHE A 251 5.22 -12.65 8.04
C PHE A 251 6.24 -13.12 9.05
N THR A 252 6.72 -14.36 8.90
CA THR A 252 7.82 -14.87 9.71
C THR A 252 9.00 -15.16 8.81
N SER A 253 10.11 -14.46 9.03
CA SER A 253 11.36 -14.68 8.30
C SER A 253 12.27 -15.58 9.13
N ILE A 254 12.83 -16.59 8.49
CA ILE A 254 13.79 -17.54 9.05
C ILE A 254 15.05 -17.45 8.21
N ASN A 255 16.20 -17.19 8.83
CA ASN A 255 17.49 -17.33 8.15
C ASN A 255 18.09 -18.69 8.53
N GLY A 256 18.54 -19.49 7.55
CA GLY A 256 19.15 -20.81 7.77
C GLY A 256 20.20 -20.83 8.90
N PRO A 257 21.18 -19.91 8.94
CA PRO A 257 22.19 -19.85 9.99
C PRO A 257 21.65 -19.53 11.39
N GLU A 258 20.50 -18.85 11.50
CA GLU A 258 19.90 -18.50 12.79
C GLU A 258 19.29 -19.73 13.47
N ILE A 259 18.82 -20.70 12.67
CA ILE A 259 18.23 -21.94 13.19
C ILE A 259 19.28 -23.02 13.43
N ILE A 260 20.45 -22.98 12.77
CA ILE A 260 21.50 -23.99 12.96
C ILE A 260 22.17 -23.79 14.32
N SER A 261 21.69 -24.55 15.31
CA SER A 261 22.24 -24.60 16.65
C SER A 261 23.28 -25.72 16.75
N LYS A 262 24.24 -25.57 17.66
CA LYS A 262 25.24 -26.62 17.95
C LYS A 262 24.66 -27.80 18.74
N TYR A 263 23.45 -27.66 19.26
CA TYR A 263 22.82 -28.61 20.18
C TYR A 263 21.71 -29.38 19.46
N TYR A 264 21.77 -30.71 19.56
CA TYR A 264 20.84 -31.60 18.88
C TYR A 264 19.40 -31.38 19.38
N GLY A 265 18.46 -31.11 18.47
CA GLY A 265 17.03 -30.98 18.74
C GLY A 265 16.53 -29.56 19.09
N GLU A 266 17.41 -28.60 19.39
CA GLU A 266 16.99 -27.21 19.62
C GLU A 266 16.46 -26.54 18.35
N SER A 267 17.14 -26.79 17.22
CA SER A 267 16.74 -26.30 15.89
C SER A 267 15.36 -26.80 15.46
N GLU A 268 15.06 -28.08 15.72
CA GLU A 268 13.76 -28.69 15.38
C GLU A 268 12.63 -28.13 16.25
N LYS A 269 12.92 -27.86 17.52
CA LYS A 269 11.97 -27.26 18.45
C LYS A 269 11.63 -25.82 18.02
N GLN A 270 12.63 -25.01 17.69
CA GLN A 270 12.42 -23.66 17.17
C GLN A 270 11.60 -23.66 15.88
N LEU A 271 11.93 -24.53 14.92
CA LEU A 271 11.14 -24.67 13.70
C LEU A 271 9.69 -25.02 14.01
N ARG A 272 9.44 -25.95 14.94
CA ARG A 272 8.07 -26.30 15.32
C ARG A 272 7.31 -25.13 15.93
N GLU A 273 7.95 -24.40 16.85
CA GLU A 273 7.36 -23.21 17.48
C GLU A 273 6.98 -22.14 16.44
N ILE A 274 7.84 -21.90 15.45
CA ILE A 274 7.57 -20.93 14.37
C ILE A 274 6.37 -21.36 13.50
N PHE A 275 6.29 -22.65 13.16
CA PHE A 275 5.16 -23.16 12.39
C PHE A 275 3.85 -23.15 13.18
N ASP A 276 3.91 -23.42 14.49
CA ASP A 276 2.75 -23.36 15.39
C ASP A 276 2.25 -21.92 15.53
N GLU A 277 3.16 -20.94 15.67
CA GLU A 277 2.84 -19.51 15.72
C GLU A 277 2.21 -19.02 14.41
N ALA A 278 2.80 -19.38 13.26
CA ALA A 278 2.24 -19.04 11.96
C ALA A 278 0.84 -19.65 11.75
N THR A 279 0.59 -20.86 12.28
CA THR A 279 -0.73 -21.51 12.22
C THR A 279 -1.74 -20.78 13.10
N ALA A 280 -1.34 -20.31 14.28
CA ALA A 280 -2.19 -19.53 15.18
C ALA A 280 -2.54 -18.15 14.60
N ASN A 281 -1.62 -17.54 13.85
CA ASN A 281 -1.76 -16.23 13.21
C ASN A 281 -2.19 -16.30 11.74
N ALA A 282 -2.89 -17.37 11.32
CA ALA A 282 -3.33 -17.52 9.94
C ALA A 282 -4.30 -16.39 9.53
N PRO A 283 -4.15 -15.77 8.33
CA PRO A 283 -3.23 -16.12 7.24
C PRO A 283 -1.77 -15.68 7.50
N ALA A 284 -0.83 -16.60 7.30
CA ALA A 284 0.60 -16.37 7.55
C ALA A 284 1.48 -16.87 6.39
N ILE A 285 2.64 -16.23 6.22
CA ILE A 285 3.68 -16.58 5.26
C ILE A 285 4.97 -16.80 6.05
N ILE A 286 5.51 -18.03 5.94
CA ILE A 286 6.84 -18.37 6.44
C ILE A 286 7.82 -18.25 5.29
N PHE A 287 8.82 -17.40 5.44
CA PHE A 287 9.91 -17.24 4.50
C PHE A 287 11.19 -17.83 5.08
N ILE A 288 11.80 -18.76 4.37
CA ILE A 288 13.08 -19.38 4.74
C ILE A 288 14.12 -18.88 3.74
N ASP A 289 15.06 -18.06 4.21
CA ASP A 289 16.22 -17.58 3.46
C ASP A 289 17.44 -18.45 3.79
N GLU A 290 18.29 -18.67 2.77
CA GLU A 290 19.46 -19.58 2.75
C GLU A 290 19.19 -21.09 2.69
#